data_AF-A0A8X6QHS4-F1
#
_entry.id   AF-A0A8X6QHS4-F1
#
_cell.length_a   1.000
_cell.length_b   1.000
_cell.length_c   1.000
_cell.angle_alpha   90.00
_cell.angle_beta   90.00
_cell.angle_gamma   90.00
#
_symmetry.space_group_name_H-M   'P 1'
#
loop_
_entity.id
_entity.type
_entity.pdbx_description
1 polymer ?
#
loop_
_entity_poly.entity_id
_entity_poly.type
_entity_poly.pdbx_seq_one_letter_code
_entity_poly.pdbx_strand_id
1 'polypeptide(L)'
;MLLIIITAAAVLANVEGFTHKDANSYIDYVLSNKFAEEVQYSRLEPFKFPDINIDLISKRITDNKAKLDKGRLHYLSKVKRVGDCSVPHWSSANLTFTCTLGFKELVVNYTANVTYDNMQLIFYPTTSITESDITIQVSTSPSENIPSLRLLIVNKVGKMYVTTKMLSIGDIAQIVGPPIQDAIVRTCTTTIHKTLNGRFKEALSYSIYKTPVPFAK
;
A
#
# COMPACT_ATOMS: atom_id res chain seq x y z
N MET A 1 -13.59 -1.85 -76.32
CA MET A 1 -12.51 -1.81 -75.31
C MET A 1 -13.12 -1.28 -74.02
N LEU A 2 -13.47 -2.20 -73.10
CA LEU A 2 -14.13 -1.88 -71.82
C LEU A 2 -13.05 -1.48 -70.80
N LEU A 3 -13.14 -0.27 -70.25
CA LEU A 3 -12.32 0.17 -69.12
C LEU A 3 -12.89 -0.46 -67.83
N ILE A 4 -12.09 -1.28 -67.17
CA ILE A 4 -12.39 -1.82 -65.83
C ILE A 4 -11.87 -0.80 -64.81
N ILE A 5 -12.78 -0.10 -64.15
CA ILE A 5 -12.46 0.78 -63.01
C ILE A 5 -12.48 -0.09 -61.75
N ILE A 6 -11.30 -0.29 -61.15
CA ILE A 6 -11.14 -0.95 -59.86
C ILE A 6 -11.34 0.13 -58.78
N THR A 7 -12.51 0.15 -58.13
CA THR A 7 -12.72 0.92 -56.91
C THR A 7 -12.30 0.10 -55.70
N ALA A 8 -11.12 0.39 -55.14
CA ALA A 8 -10.68 -0.13 -53.85
C ALA A 8 -11.39 0.65 -52.73
N ALA A 9 -12.40 0.05 -52.10
CA ALA A 9 -13.00 0.57 -50.88
C ALA A 9 -12.08 0.25 -49.70
N ALA A 10 -11.38 1.26 -49.18
CA ALA A 10 -10.66 1.15 -47.92
C ALA A 10 -11.68 1.12 -46.77
N VAL A 11 -11.93 -0.07 -46.23
CA VAL A 11 -12.66 -0.23 -44.96
C VAL A 11 -11.73 0.25 -43.85
N LEU A 12 -11.90 1.49 -43.40
CA LEU A 12 -11.35 1.96 -42.13
C LEU A 12 -12.11 1.25 -41.02
N ALA A 13 -11.64 0.07 -40.63
CA ALA A 13 -12.00 -0.49 -39.35
C ALA A 13 -11.44 0.47 -38.28
N ASN A 14 -12.32 1.20 -37.60
CA ASN A 14 -11.97 1.86 -36.35
C ASN A 14 -11.63 0.75 -35.35
N VAL A 15 -10.37 0.33 -35.33
CA VAL A 15 -9.82 -0.42 -34.21
C VAL A 15 -9.73 0.59 -33.08
N GLU A 16 -10.79 0.71 -32.29
CA GLU A 16 -10.72 1.36 -30.98
C GLU A 16 -9.76 0.54 -30.13
N GLY A 17 -8.47 0.86 -30.26
CA GLY A 17 -7.42 0.25 -29.46
C GLY A 17 -7.50 0.81 -28.05
N PHE A 18 -7.46 -0.08 -27.06
CA PHE A 18 -7.31 0.34 -25.67
C PHE A 18 -6.06 1.20 -25.51
N THR A 19 -6.12 2.13 -24.57
CA THR A 19 -5.03 3.04 -24.26
C THR A 19 -4.62 2.92 -22.80
N HIS A 20 -3.43 3.43 -22.47
CA HIS A 20 -3.02 3.60 -21.07
C HIS A 20 -4.06 4.42 -20.27
N LYS A 21 -4.67 5.42 -20.92
CA LYS A 21 -5.66 6.32 -20.31
C LYS A 21 -6.88 5.58 -19.78
N ASP A 22 -7.30 4.51 -20.45
CA ASP A 22 -8.47 3.71 -20.05
C ASP A 22 -8.21 3.01 -18.71
N ALA A 23 -7.13 2.24 -18.62
CA ALA A 23 -6.71 1.57 -17.40
C ALA A 23 -6.41 2.55 -16.26
N ASN A 24 -5.71 3.65 -16.58
CA ASN A 24 -5.38 4.70 -15.62
C ASN A 24 -6.63 5.32 -15.01
N SER A 25 -7.58 5.76 -15.83
CA SER A 25 -8.80 6.43 -15.37
C SER A 25 -9.64 5.50 -14.51
N TYR A 26 -9.74 4.23 -14.88
CA TYR A 26 -10.43 3.22 -14.09
C TYR A 26 -9.80 3.03 -12.71
N ILE A 27 -8.48 2.80 -12.63
CA ILE A 27 -7.79 2.61 -11.35
C ILE A 27 -7.85 3.86 -10.50
N ASP A 28 -7.61 5.04 -11.08
CA ASP A 28 -7.65 6.29 -10.35
C ASP A 28 -9.06 6.53 -9.75
N TYR A 29 -10.12 6.16 -10.48
CA TYR A 29 -11.49 6.18 -9.97
C TYR A 29 -11.71 5.18 -8.82
N VAL A 30 -11.30 3.92 -8.99
CA VAL A 30 -11.41 2.88 -7.95
C VAL A 30 -10.71 3.33 -6.67
N LEU A 31 -9.49 3.84 -6.78
CA LEU A 31 -8.68 4.25 -5.62
C LEU A 31 -9.26 5.48 -4.90
N SER A 32 -9.70 6.49 -5.66
CA SER A 32 -10.18 7.75 -5.09
C SER A 32 -11.60 7.68 -4.52
N ASN A 33 -12.44 6.78 -5.02
CA ASN A 33 -13.84 6.67 -4.60
C ASN A 33 -14.07 5.39 -3.79
N LYS A 34 -14.03 4.22 -4.44
CA LYS A 34 -14.47 2.97 -3.83
C LYS A 34 -13.51 2.46 -2.76
N PHE A 35 -12.21 2.50 -3.03
CA PHE A 35 -11.21 2.05 -2.07
C PHE A 35 -11.12 2.97 -0.85
N ALA A 36 -11.24 4.28 -1.04
CA ALA A 36 -11.23 5.24 0.06
C ALA A 36 -12.40 4.99 1.05
N GLU A 37 -13.60 4.70 0.53
CA GLU A 37 -14.77 4.30 1.33
C GLU A 37 -14.54 2.95 2.03
N GLU A 38 -14.05 1.95 1.30
CA GLU A 38 -13.83 0.60 1.84
C GLU A 38 -12.77 0.58 2.95
N VAL A 39 -11.71 1.38 2.82
CA VAL A 39 -10.67 1.52 3.85
C VAL A 39 -11.23 2.06 5.17
N GLN A 40 -12.18 2.99 5.11
CA GLN A 40 -12.87 3.51 6.30
C GLN A 40 -13.75 2.41 6.92
N TYR A 41 -14.59 1.77 6.11
CA TYR A 41 -15.50 0.71 6.56
C TYR A 41 -14.74 -0.47 7.18
N SER A 42 -13.67 -0.90 6.53
CA SER A 42 -12.78 -1.97 6.98
C SER A 42 -11.81 -1.54 8.09
N ARG A 43 -11.90 -0.33 8.66
CA ARG A 43 -11.00 0.14 9.75
C ARG A 43 -9.52 -0.05 9.42
N LEU A 44 -9.15 0.26 8.18
CA LEU A 44 -7.76 0.26 7.70
C LEU A 44 -7.10 1.64 7.84
N GLU A 45 -7.85 2.64 8.29
CA GLU A 45 -7.37 4.00 8.49
C GLU A 45 -7.95 4.58 9.80
N PRO A 46 -7.17 4.71 10.89
CA PRO A 46 -5.84 4.13 11.09
C PRO A 46 -5.92 2.63 11.40
N PHE A 47 -5.02 1.85 10.81
CA PHE A 47 -4.88 0.43 11.10
C PHE A 47 -4.12 0.20 12.42
N LYS A 48 -4.63 -0.70 13.27
CA LYS A 48 -3.99 -1.02 14.56
C LYS A 48 -2.72 -1.86 14.33
N PHE A 49 -1.59 -1.38 14.85
CA PHE A 49 -0.33 -2.12 14.88
C PHE A 49 -0.17 -2.93 16.17
N PRO A 50 0.58 -4.05 16.12
CA PRO A 50 0.83 -4.87 17.28
C PRO A 50 1.71 -4.14 18.30
N ASP A 51 1.50 -4.43 19.59
CA ASP A 51 2.37 -3.93 20.65
C ASP A 51 3.75 -4.63 20.57
N ILE A 52 4.81 -3.92 20.97
CA ILE A 52 6.19 -4.42 20.94
C ILE A 52 6.75 -4.37 22.37
N ASN A 53 7.34 -5.47 22.82
CA ASN A 53 8.08 -5.52 24.08
C ASN A 53 9.56 -5.76 23.76
N ILE A 54 10.43 -5.02 24.44
CA ILE A 54 11.87 -5.00 24.20
C ILE A 54 12.55 -5.07 25.56
N ASP A 55 13.45 -6.04 25.74
CA ASP A 55 14.33 -6.09 26.89
C ASP A 55 15.57 -5.24 26.58
N LEU A 56 15.86 -4.27 27.44
CA LEU A 56 16.97 -3.34 27.26
C LEU A 56 18.17 -3.85 28.04
N ILE A 57 19.29 -4.05 27.36
CA ILE A 57 20.54 -4.47 28.01
C ILE A 57 21.05 -3.33 28.89
N SER A 58 21.34 -3.63 30.15
CA SER A 58 21.95 -2.70 31.11
C SER A 58 23.19 -3.30 31.74
N LYS A 59 24.08 -2.43 32.25
CA LYS A 59 25.26 -2.84 33.03
C LYS A 59 24.93 -3.20 34.48
N ARG A 60 23.67 -3.03 34.92
CA ARG A 60 23.18 -3.22 36.29
C ARG A 60 22.18 -4.38 36.36
N ILE A 61 21.96 -4.94 37.55
CA ILE A 61 21.03 -6.06 37.84
C ILE A 61 19.57 -5.56 37.88
N THR A 62 19.21 -4.56 37.06
CA THR A 62 17.85 -4.01 36.98
C THR A 62 17.22 -4.39 35.65
N ASP A 63 15.98 -4.90 35.71
CA ASP A 63 15.18 -5.28 34.54
C ASP A 63 14.73 -4.04 33.77
N ASN A 64 15.56 -3.62 32.81
CA ASN A 64 15.25 -2.52 31.93
C ASN A 64 14.42 -3.02 30.74
N LYS A 65 13.31 -2.35 30.45
CA LYS A 65 12.35 -2.77 29.43
C LYS A 65 11.71 -1.59 28.73
N ALA A 66 11.39 -1.76 27.46
CA ALA A 66 10.57 -0.84 26.69
C ALA A 66 9.32 -1.55 26.17
N LYS A 67 8.17 -0.93 26.40
CA LYS A 67 6.89 -1.36 25.83
C LYS A 67 6.39 -0.28 24.89
N LEU A 68 6.21 -0.63 23.62
CA LEU A 68 5.56 0.21 22.64
C LEU A 68 4.14 -0.27 22.45
N ASP A 69 3.17 0.58 22.76
CA ASP A 69 1.76 0.28 22.65
C ASP A 69 1.01 1.31 21.82
N LYS A 70 -0.27 1.01 21.55
CA LYS A 70 -1.17 1.87 20.80
C LYS A 70 -0.64 2.20 19.40
N GLY A 71 0.07 1.24 18.79
CA GLY A 71 0.57 1.34 17.43
C GLY A 71 -0.55 1.67 16.43
N ARG A 72 -0.36 2.69 15.59
CA ARG A 72 -1.31 3.07 14.53
C ARG A 72 -0.58 3.33 13.23
N LEU A 73 -0.99 2.65 12.17
CA LEU A 73 -0.59 2.92 10.79
C LEU A 73 -1.61 3.82 10.11
N HIS A 74 -1.09 4.87 9.46
CA HIS A 74 -1.85 5.88 8.76
C HIS A 74 -1.51 5.90 7.27
N TYR A 75 -2.41 6.49 6.51
CA TYR A 75 -2.31 6.83 5.09
C TYR A 75 -2.31 5.63 4.11
N LEU A 76 -2.83 4.47 4.54
CA LEU A 76 -3.14 3.37 3.62
C LEU A 76 -4.17 3.78 2.56
N SER A 77 -5.12 4.64 2.92
CA SER A 77 -6.13 5.22 2.00
C SER A 77 -5.53 6.13 0.93
N LYS A 78 -4.28 6.59 1.09
CA LYS A 78 -3.63 7.55 0.20
C LYS A 78 -2.80 6.89 -0.91
N VAL A 79 -2.97 5.58 -1.11
CA VAL A 79 -2.39 4.84 -2.23
C VAL A 79 -2.79 5.48 -3.55
N LYS A 80 -1.85 5.58 -4.49
CA LYS A 80 -2.07 6.11 -5.84
C LYS A 80 -1.31 5.29 -6.85
N ARG A 81 -1.71 5.39 -8.11
CA ARG A 81 -0.94 4.83 -9.22
C ARG A 81 0.44 5.48 -9.34
N VAL A 82 1.44 4.69 -9.70
CA VAL A 82 2.82 5.11 -9.99
C VAL A 82 3.10 4.86 -11.47
N GLY A 83 3.26 5.93 -12.25
CA GLY A 83 3.39 5.83 -13.70
C GLY A 83 2.13 5.28 -14.38
N ASP A 84 2.21 4.94 -15.66
CA ASP A 84 1.06 4.41 -16.39
C ASP A 84 0.84 2.92 -16.14
N CYS A 85 -0.44 2.52 -16.04
CA CYS A 85 -0.84 1.12 -16.14
C CYS A 85 -0.46 0.58 -17.53
N SER A 86 -0.29 -0.73 -17.67
CA SER A 86 -0.15 -1.34 -18.99
C SER A 86 -1.40 -1.10 -19.83
N VAL A 87 -1.24 -0.99 -21.15
CA VAL A 87 -2.39 -0.98 -22.07
C VAL A 87 -3.24 -2.24 -21.83
N PRO A 88 -4.57 -2.10 -21.66
CA PRO A 88 -5.46 -3.25 -21.61
C PRO A 88 -5.28 -4.14 -22.83
N HIS A 89 -5.22 -5.44 -22.61
CA HIS A 89 -5.09 -6.42 -23.68
C HIS A 89 -5.93 -7.66 -23.36
N TRP A 90 -6.29 -8.36 -24.42
CA TRP A 90 -6.97 -9.64 -24.30
C TRP A 90 -5.98 -10.72 -23.85
N SER A 91 -6.27 -11.32 -22.70
CA SER A 91 -5.63 -12.52 -22.23
C SER A 91 -6.67 -13.63 -22.22
N SER A 92 -6.62 -14.49 -23.24
CA SER A 92 -7.70 -15.42 -23.57
C SER A 92 -9.04 -14.68 -23.76
N ALA A 93 -10.06 -14.97 -22.95
CA ALA A 93 -11.38 -14.34 -23.04
C ALA A 93 -11.56 -13.12 -22.13
N ASN A 94 -10.52 -12.71 -21.39
CA ASN A 94 -10.62 -11.62 -20.42
C ASN A 94 -9.74 -10.44 -20.81
N LEU A 95 -10.28 -9.23 -20.63
CA LEU A 95 -9.53 -8.00 -20.72
C LEU A 95 -8.69 -7.83 -19.45
N THR A 96 -7.37 -7.68 -19.62
CA THR A 96 -6.42 -7.67 -18.50
C THR A 96 -5.46 -6.49 -18.62
N PHE A 97 -5.10 -5.90 -17.48
CA PHE A 97 -4.04 -4.89 -17.38
C PHE A 97 -3.37 -4.92 -16.01
N THR A 98 -2.16 -4.39 -15.95
CA THR A 98 -1.30 -4.36 -14.76
C THR A 98 -1.01 -2.91 -14.40
N CYS A 99 -0.97 -2.60 -13.10
CA CYS A 99 -0.62 -1.26 -12.61
C CYS A 99 0.32 -1.37 -11.42
N THR A 100 1.24 -0.42 -11.29
CA THR A 100 1.99 -0.22 -10.06
C THR A 100 1.29 0.84 -9.23
N LEU A 101 1.04 0.54 -7.96
CA LEU A 101 0.48 1.46 -6.99
C LEU A 101 1.53 1.75 -5.93
N GLY A 102 1.57 2.97 -5.42
CA GLY A 102 2.54 3.43 -4.45
C GLY A 102 1.91 4.28 -3.37
N PHE A 103 2.63 4.34 -2.25
CA PHE A 103 2.32 5.17 -1.12
C PHE A 103 3.33 6.31 -1.09
N LYS A 104 2.85 7.56 -1.14
CA LYS A 104 3.74 8.73 -0.95
C LYS A 104 4.47 8.61 0.38
N GLU A 105 3.72 8.29 1.43
CA GLU A 105 4.19 8.09 2.78
C GLU A 105 3.19 7.22 3.54
N LEU A 106 3.70 6.27 4.31
CA LEU A 106 2.97 5.58 5.37
C LEU A 106 3.55 6.03 6.71
N VAL A 107 2.70 6.26 7.70
CA VAL A 107 3.15 6.74 9.02
C VAL A 107 2.72 5.78 10.10
N VAL A 108 3.67 5.32 10.91
CA VAL A 108 3.40 4.50 12.09
C VAL A 108 3.72 5.30 13.35
N ASN A 109 2.73 5.43 14.24
CA ASN A 109 2.88 6.09 15.53
C ASN A 109 2.77 5.08 16.66
N TYR A 110 3.63 5.19 17.67
CA TYR A 110 3.56 4.42 18.90
C TYR A 110 3.56 5.34 20.13
N THR A 111 3.13 4.79 21.26
CA THR A 111 3.49 5.30 22.59
C THR A 111 4.52 4.36 23.19
N ALA A 112 5.71 4.86 23.50
CA ALA A 112 6.78 4.08 24.12
C ALA A 112 6.84 4.39 25.62
N ASN A 113 6.69 3.35 26.45
CA ASN A 113 6.87 3.38 27.89
C ASN A 113 8.16 2.61 28.21
N VAL A 114 9.17 3.30 28.71
CA VAL A 114 10.49 2.73 29.00
C VAL A 114 10.77 2.79 30.49
N THR A 115 11.21 1.67 31.06
CA THR A 115 11.79 1.59 32.39
C THR A 115 13.29 1.35 32.25
N TYR A 116 14.11 2.27 32.75
CA TYR A 116 15.57 2.18 32.68
C TYR A 116 16.20 2.70 33.97
N ASP A 117 16.93 1.85 34.70
CA ASP A 117 17.66 2.20 35.94
C ASP A 117 16.80 3.04 36.93
N ASN A 118 15.58 2.56 37.22
CA ASN A 118 14.55 3.20 38.06
C ASN A 118 13.91 4.47 37.49
N MET A 119 14.27 4.90 36.29
CA MET A 119 13.59 5.98 35.57
C MET A 119 12.45 5.42 34.72
N GLN A 120 11.34 6.16 34.65
CA GLN A 120 10.26 5.91 33.70
C GLN A 120 10.23 7.02 32.67
N LEU A 121 10.35 6.63 31.40
CA LEU A 121 10.37 7.55 30.26
C LEU A 121 9.18 7.23 29.36
N ILE A 122 8.46 8.27 28.94
CA ILE A 122 7.39 8.15 27.96
C ILE A 122 7.73 9.04 26.77
N PHE A 123 7.66 8.49 25.57
CA PHE A 123 7.81 9.25 24.33
C PHE A 123 6.99 8.65 23.21
N TYR A 124 6.95 9.36 22.08
CA TYR A 124 6.05 9.05 20.96
C TYR A 124 6.86 8.83 19.69
N PRO A 125 7.36 7.60 19.45
CA PRO A 125 8.03 7.28 18.19
C PRO A 125 7.08 7.45 17.01
N THR A 126 7.55 8.14 15.98
CA THR A 126 6.89 8.24 14.68
C THR A 126 7.83 7.73 13.61
N THR A 127 7.37 6.76 12.84
CA THR A 127 8.09 6.18 11.71
C THR A 127 7.43 6.60 10.41
N SER A 128 8.16 7.34 9.59
CA SER A 128 7.79 7.63 8.21
C SER A 128 8.35 6.54 7.30
N ILE A 129 7.52 6.05 6.37
CA ILE A 129 7.86 4.95 5.47
C ILE A 129 7.56 5.40 4.04
N THR A 130 8.60 5.57 3.25
CA THR A 130 8.52 6.13 1.89
C THR A 130 8.99 5.11 0.86
N GLU A 131 8.63 5.29 -0.42
CA GLU A 131 9.04 4.36 -1.50
C GLU A 131 8.48 2.93 -1.32
N SER A 132 7.25 2.81 -0.83
CA SER A 132 6.53 1.53 -0.79
C SER A 132 5.62 1.43 -2.00
N ASP A 133 5.66 0.29 -2.68
CA ASP A 133 4.85 0.05 -3.87
C ASP A 133 4.43 -1.42 -4.01
N ILE A 134 3.34 -1.59 -4.74
CA ILE A 134 2.71 -2.88 -5.03
C ILE A 134 2.38 -2.94 -6.51
N THR A 135 2.43 -4.13 -7.09
CA THR A 135 1.96 -4.39 -8.46
C THR A 135 0.64 -5.12 -8.39
N ILE A 136 -0.36 -4.65 -9.12
CA ILE A 136 -1.67 -5.29 -9.24
C ILE A 136 -1.95 -5.70 -10.68
N GLN A 137 -2.71 -6.79 -10.85
CA GLN A 137 -3.29 -7.17 -12.13
C GLN A 137 -4.81 -7.26 -11.99
N VAL A 138 -5.51 -6.52 -12.86
CA VAL A 138 -6.96 -6.52 -12.94
C VAL A 138 -7.39 -7.23 -14.21
N SER A 139 -8.43 -8.04 -14.10
CA SER A 139 -8.99 -8.78 -15.23
C SER A 139 -10.50 -8.77 -15.17
N THR A 140 -11.16 -8.58 -16.31
CA THR A 140 -12.62 -8.59 -16.45
C THR A 140 -13.05 -9.38 -17.67
N SER A 141 -14.17 -10.08 -17.58
CA SER A 141 -14.84 -10.63 -18.75
C SER A 141 -15.69 -9.54 -19.41
N PRO A 142 -15.84 -9.53 -20.75
CA PRO A 142 -16.69 -8.55 -21.43
C PRO A 142 -18.17 -8.85 -21.24
N SER A 143 -18.51 -10.14 -21.16
CA SER A 143 -19.89 -10.60 -21.04
C SER A 143 -20.53 -10.23 -19.71
N GLU A 144 -19.76 -10.22 -18.62
CA GLU A 144 -20.28 -9.92 -17.28
C GLU A 144 -19.87 -8.53 -16.80
N ASN A 145 -18.73 -8.02 -17.28
CA ASN A 145 -18.11 -6.77 -16.82
C ASN A 145 -17.94 -6.71 -15.28
N ILE A 146 -17.54 -7.85 -14.71
CA ILE A 146 -17.23 -8.01 -13.29
C ILE A 146 -15.71 -8.14 -13.17
N PRO A 147 -14.99 -7.03 -12.90
CA PRO A 147 -13.55 -7.11 -12.76
C PRO A 147 -13.13 -7.80 -11.47
N SER A 148 -11.93 -8.35 -11.50
CA SER A 148 -11.33 -9.07 -10.38
C SER A 148 -9.86 -8.72 -10.26
N LEU A 149 -9.37 -8.64 -9.02
CA LEU A 149 -7.96 -8.52 -8.70
C LEU A 149 -7.30 -9.91 -8.79
N ARG A 150 -6.61 -10.18 -9.91
CA ARG A 150 -5.97 -11.48 -10.15
C ARG A 150 -4.67 -11.63 -9.38
N LEU A 151 -3.90 -10.55 -9.30
CA LEU A 151 -2.58 -10.54 -8.70
C LEU A 151 -2.41 -9.28 -7.86
N LEU A 152 -1.77 -9.44 -6.70
CA LEU A 152 -1.19 -8.36 -5.92
C LEU A 152 0.17 -8.83 -5.42
N ILE A 153 1.22 -8.10 -5.77
CA ILE A 153 2.58 -8.33 -5.33
C ILE A 153 3.04 -7.12 -4.55
N VAL A 154 3.53 -7.31 -3.34
CA VAL A 154 4.25 -6.27 -2.61
C VAL A 154 5.68 -6.26 -3.13
N ASN A 155 6.03 -5.32 -4.01
CA ASN A 155 7.38 -5.31 -4.57
C ASN A 155 8.38 -4.78 -3.54
N LYS A 156 7.98 -3.76 -2.76
CA LYS A 156 8.84 -3.12 -1.79
C LYS A 156 8.04 -2.53 -0.62
N VAL A 157 8.49 -2.84 0.60
CA VAL A 157 8.21 -2.00 1.78
C VAL A 157 9.41 -1.09 1.94
N GLY A 158 9.19 0.21 1.78
CA GLY A 158 10.26 1.15 1.51
C GLY A 158 11.08 1.59 2.72
N LYS A 159 11.82 2.68 2.56
CA LYS A 159 12.76 3.18 3.57
C LYS A 159 12.02 3.69 4.79
N MET A 160 12.51 3.36 5.98
CA MET A 160 11.90 3.73 7.25
C MET A 160 12.76 4.76 7.97
N TYR A 161 12.14 5.85 8.39
CA TYR A 161 12.76 6.93 9.15
C TYR A 161 12.06 7.02 10.49
N VAL A 162 12.69 6.49 11.54
CA VAL A 162 12.16 6.52 12.91
C VAL A 162 12.62 7.81 13.57
N THR A 163 11.66 8.61 14.03
CA THR A 163 11.90 9.79 14.84
C THR A 163 11.38 9.54 16.24
N THR A 164 12.26 9.69 17.22
CA THR A 164 11.89 9.63 18.64
C THR A 164 12.08 11.01 19.21
N LYS A 165 11.00 11.77 19.35
CA LYS A 165 11.02 13.00 20.16
C LYS A 165 11.10 12.60 21.63
N MET A 166 12.31 12.24 22.05
CA MET A 166 12.63 12.00 23.44
C MET A 166 12.90 13.36 24.08
N LEU A 167 12.27 13.66 25.22
CA LEU A 167 12.74 14.76 26.07
C LEU A 167 14.19 14.39 26.44
N SER A 168 15.17 15.19 26.00
CA SER A 168 16.58 14.82 26.06
C SER A 168 17.04 14.72 27.52
N ILE A 169 17.01 13.53 28.08
CA ILE A 169 17.61 13.22 29.38
C ILE A 169 18.98 12.59 29.09
N GLY A 170 19.94 13.43 28.70
CA GLY A 170 21.36 13.09 28.54
C GLY A 170 21.67 11.85 27.70
N ASP A 171 22.68 11.08 28.14
CA ASP A 171 23.28 9.94 27.43
C ASP A 171 22.33 8.73 27.28
N ILE A 172 21.20 8.68 28.01
CA ILE A 172 20.27 7.54 28.00
C ILE A 172 19.62 7.35 26.63
N ALA A 173 19.40 8.45 25.89
CA ALA A 173 18.83 8.39 24.55
C ALA A 173 19.68 7.56 23.58
N GLN A 174 21.01 7.57 23.75
CA GLN A 174 21.93 6.78 22.92
C GLN A 174 21.88 5.28 23.24
N ILE A 175 21.47 4.91 24.45
CA ILE A 175 21.37 3.52 24.90
C ILE A 175 20.02 2.93 24.55
N VAL A 176 18.95 3.69 24.79
CA VAL A 176 17.55 3.25 24.67
C VAL A 176 17.01 3.41 23.25
N GLY A 177 17.48 4.44 22.52
CA GLY A 177 17.00 4.78 21.18
C GLY A 177 17.21 3.67 20.16
N PRO A 178 18.44 3.16 19.94
CA PRO A 178 18.70 2.18 18.88
C PRO A 178 17.90 0.88 18.99
N PRO A 179 17.81 0.20 20.16
CA PRO A 179 16.99 -1.02 20.28
C PRO A 179 15.52 -0.79 19.95
N ILE A 180 14.98 0.39 20.27
CA ILE A 180 13.60 0.76 19.97
C ILE A 180 13.41 1.01 18.48
N GLN A 181 14.34 1.72 17.84
CA GLN A 181 14.30 1.95 16.40
C GLN A 181 14.35 0.62 15.63
N ASP A 182 15.27 -0.27 16.00
CA ASP A 182 15.42 -1.59 15.37
C ASP A 182 14.15 -2.44 15.52
N ALA A 183 13.57 -2.46 16.72
CA ALA A 183 12.34 -3.20 16.99
C ALA A 183 11.14 -2.65 16.20
N ILE A 184 11.04 -1.32 16.07
CA ILE A 184 10.01 -0.69 15.24
C ILE A 184 10.21 -1.06 13.78
N VAL A 185 11.41 -0.93 13.23
CA VAL A 185 11.70 -1.24 11.81
C VAL A 185 11.39 -2.70 11.49
N ARG A 186 11.83 -3.64 12.34
CA ARG A 186 11.56 -5.07 12.17
C ARG A 186 10.06 -5.37 12.19
N THR A 187 9.35 -4.81 13.17
CA THR A 187 7.91 -5.03 13.33
C THR A 187 7.10 -4.39 12.21
N CYS A 188 7.46 -3.17 11.80
CA CYS A 188 6.79 -2.46 10.71
C CYS A 188 6.93 -3.21 9.39
N THR A 189 8.14 -3.67 9.05
CA THR A 189 8.39 -4.39 7.80
C THR A 189 7.47 -5.62 7.68
N THR A 190 7.42 -6.43 8.74
CA THR A 190 6.59 -7.64 8.76
C THR A 190 5.10 -7.32 8.77
N THR A 191 4.67 -6.36 9.60
CA THR A 191 3.26 -6.01 9.77
C THR A 191 2.68 -5.35 8.52
N ILE A 192 3.43 -4.47 7.87
CA ILE A 192 3.00 -3.82 6.62
C ILE A 192 2.86 -4.87 5.52
N HIS A 193 3.87 -5.72 5.34
CA HIS A 193 3.80 -6.77 4.33
C HIS A 193 2.58 -7.69 4.54
N LYS A 194 2.28 -8.08 5.78
CA LYS A 194 1.08 -8.85 6.12
C LYS A 194 -0.21 -8.07 5.87
N THR A 195 -0.25 -6.78 6.21
CA THR A 195 -1.42 -5.93 6.03
C THR A 195 -1.75 -5.71 4.55
N LEU A 196 -0.72 -5.46 3.74
CA LEU A 196 -0.83 -5.29 2.28
C LEU A 196 -1.32 -6.57 1.59
N ASN A 197 -0.82 -7.74 2.00
CA ASN A 197 -1.24 -9.02 1.44
C ASN A 197 -2.56 -9.58 2.00
N GLY A 198 -3.02 -9.05 3.14
CA GLY A 198 -4.27 -9.44 3.79
C GLY A 198 -5.37 -8.41 3.57
N ARG A 199 -5.74 -7.71 4.64
CA ARG A 199 -6.92 -6.83 4.67
C ARG A 199 -6.90 -5.71 3.62
N PHE A 200 -5.73 -5.18 3.26
CA PHE A 200 -5.62 -4.20 2.17
C PHE A 200 -6.00 -4.82 0.82
N LYS A 201 -5.46 -6.00 0.50
CA LYS A 201 -5.78 -6.76 -0.71
C LYS A 201 -7.28 -7.08 -0.77
N GLU A 202 -7.88 -7.49 0.34
CA GLU A 202 -9.32 -7.76 0.44
C GLU A 202 -10.15 -6.52 0.12
N ALA A 203 -9.85 -5.38 0.77
CA ALA A 203 -10.52 -4.11 0.54
C ALA A 203 -10.38 -3.63 -0.92
N LEU A 204 -9.17 -3.73 -1.48
CA LEU A 204 -8.92 -3.35 -2.88
C LEU A 204 -9.63 -4.28 -3.86
N SER A 205 -9.59 -5.59 -3.62
CA SER A 205 -10.28 -6.59 -4.44
C SER A 205 -11.78 -6.34 -4.46
N TYR A 206 -12.38 -6.06 -3.29
CA TYR A 206 -13.80 -5.72 -3.19
C TYR A 206 -14.14 -4.43 -3.93
N SER A 207 -13.30 -3.40 -3.79
CA SER A 207 -13.47 -2.11 -4.47
C SER A 207 -13.42 -2.23 -5.99
N ILE A 208 -12.50 -3.06 -6.50
CA ILE A 208 -12.39 -3.43 -7.92
C ILE A 208 -13.66 -4.17 -8.34
N TYR A 209 -14.02 -5.25 -7.64
CA TYR A 209 -15.18 -6.07 -7.95
C TYR A 209 -16.49 -5.28 -8.07
N LYS A 210 -16.68 -4.24 -7.25
CA LYS A 210 -17.87 -3.38 -7.28
C LYS A 210 -17.86 -2.29 -8.35
N THR A 211 -16.81 -2.21 -9.17
CA THR A 211 -16.64 -1.15 -10.15
C THR A 211 -16.52 -1.74 -11.55
N PRO A 212 -17.57 -1.74 -12.38
CA PRO A 212 -17.47 -2.22 -13.76
C PRO A 212 -16.41 -1.46 -14.57
N VAL A 213 -15.77 -2.14 -15.52
CA VAL A 213 -14.78 -1.53 -16.43
C VAL A 213 -15.53 -0.89 -17.61
N PRO A 214 -15.49 0.45 -17.77
CA PRO A 214 -16.36 1.15 -18.73
C PRO A 214 -16.02 0.84 -20.19
N PHE A 215 -14.79 0.42 -20.46
CA PHE A 215 -14.26 0.10 -21.79
C PHE A 215 -14.20 -1.42 -22.07
N ALA A 216 -14.71 -2.28 -21.19
CA ALA A 216 -14.72 -3.72 -21.40
C ALA A 216 -15.95 -4.20 -22.21
N LYS A 217 -16.18 -3.57 -23.37
CA LYS A 217 -17.30 -3.89 -24.26
C LYS A 217 -16.83 -4.53 -25.55
#